data_AF-A0A1H6QFM2-F1
#
_entry.id   AF-A0A1H6QFM2-F1
#
_cell.length_a   1.000
_cell.length_b   1.000
_cell.length_c   1.000
_cell.angle_alpha   90.00
_cell.angle_beta   90.00
_cell.angle_gamma   90.00
#
_symmetry.space_group_name_H-M   'P 1'
#
loop_
_entity.id
_entity.type
_entity.pdbx_description
1 polymer ?
#
loop_
_entity_poly.entity_id
_entity_poly.type
_entity_poly.pdbx_seq_one_letter_code
_entity_poly.pdbx_strand_id
1 'polypeptide(L)'
;METYLYLLAGMGVAVALISIAVAVLFIVGTCKVFTKMGRQWWEGIIPFYNLFVLAEKTFGNGWWFLCFFIVCVPVIGGILAFLFNIVWCIRLARSFNQGTGFTVGLVLLYPIFILILGFGDAQYTPLAPFDIAHPFDVTPAGYYNTYANNGFNNYTNSEFNNNMNNNYGASENFNNGNATAPKVFCTNCGAELQPGQNFCTNCGTKRA
;
A
#
# COMPACT_ATOMS: atom_id res chain seq x y z
N MET A 1 45.67 -11.16 38.22
CA MET A 1 45.15 -11.52 36.89
C MET A 1 43.81 -12.25 36.98
N GLU A 2 43.65 -13.23 37.89
CA GLU A 2 42.40 -14.01 38.01
C GLU A 2 41.17 -13.18 38.41
N THR A 3 41.29 -12.20 39.31
CA THR A 3 40.17 -11.32 39.70
C THR A 3 39.59 -10.54 38.52
N TYR A 4 40.43 -10.12 37.57
CA TYR A 4 39.99 -9.43 36.35
C TYR A 4 39.24 -10.37 35.40
N LEU A 5 39.66 -11.64 35.32
CA LEU A 5 38.98 -12.67 34.54
C LEU A 5 37.56 -12.95 35.07
N TYR A 6 37.39 -13.03 36.40
CA TYR A 6 36.05 -13.20 37.02
C TYR A 6 35.13 -12.00 36.80
N LEU A 7 35.66 -10.77 36.84
CA LEU A 7 34.88 -9.56 36.55
C LEU A 7 34.42 -9.52 35.08
N LEU A 8 35.31 -9.83 34.13
CA LEU A 8 34.95 -9.91 32.71
C LEU A 8 33.93 -11.02 32.45
N ALA A 9 34.08 -12.20 33.06
CA ALA A 9 33.13 -13.30 32.95
C ALA A 9 31.75 -12.90 33.52
N GLY A 10 31.72 -12.24 34.68
CA GLY A 10 30.49 -11.74 35.29
C GLY A 10 29.77 -10.71 34.42
N MET A 11 30.50 -9.75 33.83
CA MET A 11 29.94 -8.81 32.87
C MET A 11 29.42 -9.51 31.61
N GLY A 12 30.15 -10.51 31.10
CA GLY A 12 29.73 -11.30 29.94
C GLY A 12 28.41 -12.04 30.17
N VAL A 13 28.25 -12.67 31.33
CA VAL A 13 26.99 -13.33 31.72
C VAL A 13 25.85 -12.31 31.86
N ALA A 14 26.09 -11.18 32.52
CA ALA A 14 25.07 -10.14 32.67
C ALA A 14 24.59 -9.59 31.32
N VAL A 15 25.52 -9.28 30.40
CA VAL A 15 25.21 -8.83 29.04
C VAL A 15 24.45 -9.90 28.26
N ALA A 16 24.83 -11.19 28.39
CA ALA A 16 24.14 -12.29 27.73
C ALA A 16 22.69 -12.46 28.22
N LEU A 17 22.44 -12.32 29.53
CA LEU A 17 21.07 -12.40 30.07
C LEU A 17 20.21 -11.22 29.59
N ILE A 18 20.78 -10.01 29.57
CA ILE A 18 20.07 -8.81 29.07
C ILE A 18 19.78 -8.96 27.57
N SER A 19 20.74 -9.43 26.77
CA SER A 19 20.55 -9.58 25.34
C SER A 19 19.51 -10.65 25.00
N ILE A 20 19.45 -11.76 25.75
CA ILE A 20 18.40 -12.77 25.62
C ILE A 20 17.03 -12.16 25.95
N ALA A 21 16.92 -11.39 27.04
CA ALA A 21 15.66 -10.75 27.41
C ALA A 21 15.17 -9.77 26.31
N VAL A 22 16.07 -8.94 25.78
CA VAL A 22 15.77 -8.01 24.68
C VAL A 22 15.38 -8.76 23.39
N ALA A 23 16.08 -9.85 23.07
CA ALA A 23 15.76 -10.69 21.92
C ALA A 23 14.37 -11.32 22.03
N VAL A 24 14.01 -11.86 23.20
CA VAL A 24 12.67 -12.41 23.46
C VAL A 24 11.59 -11.35 23.28
N LEU A 25 11.78 -10.15 23.85
CA LEU A 25 10.83 -9.06 23.68
C LEU A 25 10.63 -8.73 22.20
N PHE A 26 11.73 -8.54 21.45
CA PHE A 26 11.68 -8.27 20.02
C PHE A 26 10.96 -9.36 19.22
N ILE A 27 11.22 -10.64 19.52
CA ILE A 27 10.55 -11.78 18.89
C ILE A 27 9.04 -11.72 19.16
N VAL A 28 8.63 -11.48 20.41
CA VAL A 28 7.21 -11.39 20.77
C VAL A 28 6.54 -10.20 20.07
N GLY A 29 7.21 -9.05 19.98
CA GLY A 29 6.73 -7.89 19.23
C GLY A 29 6.49 -8.23 17.76
N THR A 30 7.46 -8.90 17.14
CA THR A 30 7.34 -9.36 15.76
C THR A 30 6.17 -10.33 15.62
N CYS A 31 6.05 -11.35 16.48
CA CYS A 31 4.91 -12.28 16.49
C CYS A 31 3.56 -11.55 16.53
N LYS A 32 3.45 -10.49 17.34
CA LYS A 32 2.24 -9.66 17.43
C LYS A 32 1.95 -8.89 16.14
N VAL A 33 2.98 -8.32 15.49
CA VAL A 33 2.83 -7.69 14.16
C VAL A 33 2.24 -8.70 13.16
N PHE A 34 2.72 -9.94 13.13
CA PHE A 34 2.20 -11.00 12.25
C PHE A 34 0.73 -11.32 12.50
N THR A 35 0.32 -11.40 13.78
CA THR A 35 -1.10 -11.62 14.09
C THR A 35 -2.00 -10.50 13.59
N LYS A 36 -1.53 -9.25 13.56
CA LYS A 36 -2.27 -8.13 13.00
C LYS A 36 -2.40 -8.16 11.49
N MET A 37 -1.43 -8.76 10.80
CA MET A 37 -1.46 -8.95 9.35
C MET A 37 -2.31 -10.16 8.92
N GLY A 38 -3.02 -10.82 9.86
CA GLY A 38 -3.81 -12.02 9.59
C GLY A 38 -2.95 -13.27 9.31
N ARG A 39 -1.69 -13.29 9.77
CA ARG A 39 -0.75 -14.42 9.63
C ARG A 39 -0.52 -15.10 10.99
N GLN A 40 0.08 -16.28 10.97
CA GLN A 40 0.32 -17.03 12.19
C GLN A 40 1.49 -16.41 12.98
N TRP A 41 1.44 -16.46 14.31
CA TRP A 41 2.43 -15.82 15.18
C TRP A 41 3.84 -16.43 15.04
N TRP A 42 3.92 -17.75 14.82
CA TRP A 42 5.19 -18.46 14.68
C TRP A 42 5.97 -18.03 13.44
N GLU A 43 5.28 -17.49 12.42
CA GLU A 43 5.92 -17.01 11.20
C GLU A 43 6.89 -15.85 11.49
N GLY A 44 6.65 -15.10 12.58
CA GLY A 44 7.53 -14.01 13.02
C GLY A 44 8.83 -14.45 13.69
N ILE A 45 8.95 -15.72 14.11
CA ILE A 45 10.12 -16.24 14.85
C ILE A 45 11.25 -16.63 13.90
N ILE A 46 10.91 -17.18 12.74
CA ILE A 46 11.88 -17.77 11.82
C ILE A 46 12.57 -16.64 11.03
N PRO A 47 13.89 -16.41 11.15
CA PRO A 47 14.57 -15.21 10.66
C PRO A 47 14.53 -14.95 9.15
N PHE A 48 14.36 -15.98 8.32
CA PHE A 48 14.24 -15.80 6.85
C PHE A 48 12.78 -15.81 6.39
N TYR A 49 11.97 -16.63 7.04
CA TYR A 49 10.56 -16.73 6.69
C TYR A 49 9.78 -15.48 7.13
N ASN A 50 10.12 -14.89 8.29
CA ASN A 50 9.51 -13.64 8.72
C ASN A 50 9.77 -12.52 7.68
N LEU A 51 10.99 -12.39 7.16
CA LEU A 51 11.35 -11.41 6.14
C LEU A 51 10.58 -11.67 4.84
N PHE A 52 10.52 -12.92 4.38
CA PHE A 52 9.79 -13.29 3.18
C PHE A 52 8.30 -12.92 3.27
N VAL A 53 7.65 -13.26 4.38
CA VAL A 53 6.23 -12.97 4.59
C VAL A 53 5.98 -11.48 4.77
N LEU A 54 6.87 -10.76 5.49
CA LEU A 54 6.78 -9.30 5.57
C LEU A 54 6.87 -8.66 4.19
N ALA A 55 7.78 -9.14 3.35
CA ALA A 55 7.94 -8.66 1.98
C ALA A 55 6.68 -8.95 1.13
N GLU A 56 6.13 -10.16 1.23
CA GLU A 56 4.87 -10.53 0.57
C GLU A 56 3.74 -9.57 0.96
N LYS A 57 3.64 -9.22 2.25
CA LYS A 57 2.57 -8.36 2.77
C LYS A 57 2.79 -6.87 2.59
N THR A 58 4.03 -6.40 2.46
CA THR A 58 4.33 -4.97 2.31
C THR A 58 4.59 -4.58 0.86
N PHE A 59 5.14 -5.47 0.03
CA PHE A 59 5.48 -5.22 -1.38
C PHE A 59 4.59 -6.00 -2.36
N GLY A 60 3.76 -6.94 -1.89
CA GLY A 60 2.95 -7.82 -2.74
C GLY A 60 3.75 -8.97 -3.37
N ASN A 61 5.07 -9.03 -3.13
CA ASN A 61 5.94 -10.09 -3.63
C ASN A 61 7.01 -10.43 -2.59
N GLY A 62 7.04 -11.69 -2.16
CA GLY A 62 7.99 -12.18 -1.17
C GLY A 62 9.44 -12.10 -1.60
N TRP A 63 9.75 -12.15 -2.90
CA TRP A 63 11.12 -12.12 -3.45
C TRP A 63 11.92 -10.85 -3.09
N TRP A 64 11.24 -9.76 -2.72
CA TRP A 64 11.90 -8.53 -2.28
C TRP A 64 12.81 -8.71 -1.06
N PHE A 65 12.60 -9.75 -0.24
CA PHE A 65 13.50 -10.03 0.89
C PHE A 65 14.96 -10.29 0.43
N LEU A 66 15.18 -10.72 -0.81
CA LEU A 66 16.52 -10.95 -1.33
C LEU A 66 17.34 -9.66 -1.47
N CYS A 67 16.69 -8.50 -1.55
CA CYS A 67 17.39 -7.21 -1.61
C CYS A 67 18.21 -6.93 -0.34
N PHE A 68 17.93 -7.60 0.78
CA PHE A 68 18.80 -7.53 1.97
C PHE A 68 20.19 -8.14 1.73
N PHE A 69 20.33 -9.10 0.81
CA PHE A 69 21.64 -9.70 0.46
C PHE A 69 22.46 -8.83 -0.51
N ILE A 70 21.90 -7.72 -1.03
CA ILE A 70 22.63 -6.81 -1.90
C ILE A 70 23.84 -6.18 -1.20
N VAL A 71 23.83 -6.17 0.15
CA VAL A 71 24.96 -5.74 1.00
C VAL A 71 26.24 -6.56 0.76
N CYS A 72 26.13 -7.78 0.21
CA CYS A 72 27.29 -8.60 -0.14
C CYS A 72 28.12 -8.02 -1.30
N VAL A 73 27.57 -7.06 -2.06
CA VAL A 73 28.31 -6.37 -3.13
C VAL A 73 29.11 -5.20 -2.53
N PRO A 74 30.45 -5.20 -2.62
CA PRO A 74 31.26 -4.12 -2.07
C PRO A 74 31.01 -2.80 -2.80
N VAL A 75 31.29 -1.68 -2.13
CA VAL A 75 31.17 -0.27 -2.61
C VAL A 75 29.72 0.19 -2.83
N ILE A 76 28.96 -0.45 -3.71
CA ILE A 76 27.60 0.01 -4.11
C ILE A 76 26.51 -0.67 -3.27
N GLY A 77 26.73 -1.92 -2.85
CA GLY A 77 25.70 -2.73 -2.17
C GLY A 77 25.23 -2.13 -0.85
N GLY A 78 26.13 -1.54 -0.06
CA GLY A 78 25.77 -0.90 1.21
C GLY A 78 24.83 0.30 1.04
N ILE A 79 25.07 1.14 0.02
CA ILE A 79 24.23 2.32 -0.26
C ILE A 79 22.85 1.88 -0.72
N LEU A 80 22.77 0.91 -1.65
CA LEU A 80 21.48 0.38 -2.12
C LEU A 80 20.71 -0.35 -1.00
N ALA A 81 21.39 -1.13 -0.16
CA ALA A 81 20.80 -1.81 0.98
C ALA A 81 20.20 -0.80 1.98
N PHE A 82 20.89 0.33 2.21
CA PHE A 82 20.38 1.39 3.08
C PHE A 82 19.14 2.08 2.50
N LEU A 83 19.14 2.42 1.21
CA LEU A 83 17.95 2.98 0.54
C LEU A 83 16.77 1.99 0.56
N PHE A 84 17.04 0.71 0.31
CA PHE A 84 16.05 -0.34 0.40
C PHE A 84 15.47 -0.46 1.82
N ASN A 85 16.31 -0.38 2.85
CA ASN A 85 15.87 -0.39 4.25
C ASN A 85 14.93 0.79 4.57
N ILE A 86 15.19 1.98 4.02
CA ILE A 86 14.31 3.14 4.15
C ILE A 86 12.95 2.85 3.50
N VAL A 87 12.94 2.38 2.25
CA VAL A 87 11.69 2.04 1.54
C VAL A 87 10.90 0.97 2.30
N TRP A 88 11.58 -0.05 2.82
CA TRP A 88 11.01 -1.09 3.66
C TRP A 88 10.31 -0.51 4.89
N CYS A 89 10.98 0.36 5.63
CA CYS A 89 10.41 1.00 6.81
C CYS A 89 9.26 1.96 6.46
N ILE A 90 9.33 2.69 5.34
CA ILE A 90 8.23 3.54 4.87
C ILE A 90 6.99 2.68 4.62
N ARG A 91 7.12 1.62 3.81
CA ARG A 91 6.00 0.76 3.44
C ARG A 91 5.43 0.00 4.64
N LEU A 92 6.28 -0.47 5.54
CA LEU A 92 5.83 -1.09 6.79
C LEU A 92 5.09 -0.08 7.68
N ALA A 93 5.61 1.12 7.90
CA ALA A 93 4.91 2.14 8.68
C ALA A 93 3.54 2.49 8.06
N ARG A 94 3.51 2.64 6.73
CA ARG A 94 2.33 3.04 5.98
C ARG A 94 1.27 1.95 5.92
N SER A 95 1.67 0.67 5.91
CA SER A 95 0.72 -0.45 6.03
C SER A 95 0.00 -0.43 7.36
N PHE A 96 0.60 0.16 8.39
CA PHE A 96 -0.01 0.34 9.71
C PHE A 96 -0.63 1.75 9.91
N ASN A 97 -0.86 2.48 8.82
CA ASN A 97 -1.39 3.85 8.80
C ASN A 97 -0.56 4.85 9.65
N GLN A 98 0.75 4.62 9.77
CA GLN A 98 1.66 5.49 10.52
C GLN A 98 2.30 6.56 9.63
N GLY A 99 2.60 7.72 10.24
CA GLY A 99 3.20 8.87 9.57
C GLY A 99 4.74 8.80 9.44
N THR A 100 5.31 9.78 8.76
CA THR A 100 6.76 9.85 8.48
C THR A 100 7.65 9.84 9.74
N GLY A 101 7.21 10.50 10.83
CA GLY A 101 7.97 10.48 12.10
C GLY A 101 8.11 9.08 12.70
N PHE A 102 7.09 8.24 12.52
CA PHE A 102 7.13 6.84 12.93
C PHE A 102 8.09 6.03 12.06
N THR A 103 8.13 6.31 10.75
CA THR A 103 9.11 5.70 9.85
C THR A 103 10.54 6.04 10.24
N VAL A 104 10.83 7.30 10.56
CA VAL A 104 12.17 7.72 11.01
C VAL A 104 12.57 6.96 12.28
N GLY A 105 11.62 6.82 13.22
CA GLY A 105 11.78 5.99 14.41
C GLY A 105 12.03 4.51 14.10
N LEU A 106 11.36 3.94 13.10
CA LEU A 106 11.59 2.57 12.63
C LEU A 106 12.98 2.39 12.00
N VAL A 107 13.46 3.35 11.23
CA VAL A 107 14.79 3.27 10.60
C VAL A 107 15.89 3.36 11.65
N LEU A 108 15.75 4.28 12.62
CA LEU A 108 16.76 4.50 13.66
C LEU A 108 16.69 3.46 14.79
N LEU A 109 15.48 3.06 15.17
CA LEU A 109 15.18 2.32 16.40
C LEU A 109 14.20 1.17 16.13
N TYR A 110 14.46 0.43 15.06
CA TYR A 110 13.66 -0.70 14.56
C TYR A 110 13.09 -1.63 15.65
N PRO A 111 13.89 -2.20 16.58
CA PRO A 111 13.35 -3.18 17.54
C PRO A 111 12.27 -2.61 18.45
N ILE A 112 12.39 -1.34 18.86
CA ILE A 112 11.41 -0.70 19.75
C ILE A 112 10.13 -0.40 18.98
N PHE A 113 10.24 0.11 17.74
CA PHE A 113 9.07 0.45 16.94
C PHE A 113 8.28 -0.77 16.46
N ILE A 114 8.95 -1.92 16.25
CA ILE A 114 8.25 -3.20 16.02
C ILE A 114 7.42 -3.62 17.23
N LEU A 115 7.90 -3.41 18.46
CA LEU A 115 7.11 -3.66 19.67
C LEU A 115 5.89 -2.74 19.71
N ILE A 116 6.08 -1.45 19.41
CA ILE A 116 4.99 -0.47 19.35
C ILE A 116 3.96 -0.86 18.28
N LEU A 117 4.39 -1.30 17.09
CA LEU A 117 3.47 -1.80 16.07
C LEU A 117 2.74 -3.06 16.51
N GLY A 118 3.45 -4.01 17.14
CA GLY A 118 2.89 -5.27 17.58
C GLY A 118 1.85 -5.10 18.68
N PHE A 119 2.15 -4.31 19.70
CA PHE A 119 1.31 -4.16 20.89
C PHE A 119 0.39 -2.93 20.88
N GLY A 120 0.67 -1.91 20.06
CA GLY A 120 -0.15 -0.70 19.98
C GLY A 120 -1.49 -0.93 19.27
N ASP A 121 -2.25 0.13 18.99
CA ASP A 121 -3.58 0.03 18.37
C ASP A 121 -3.56 0.08 16.83
N ALA A 122 -2.37 0.21 16.23
CA ALA A 122 -2.20 0.34 14.79
C ALA A 122 -2.80 -0.86 14.04
N GLN A 123 -3.62 -0.59 13.02
CA GLN A 123 -4.29 -1.59 12.19
C GLN A 123 -3.54 -1.77 10.88
N TYR A 124 -3.42 -3.03 10.43
CA TYR A 124 -2.80 -3.36 9.16
C TYR A 124 -3.79 -3.18 8.01
N THR A 125 -3.41 -2.35 7.05
CA THR A 125 -4.08 -2.16 5.77
C THR A 125 -3.11 -2.60 4.66
N PRO A 126 -3.51 -3.54 3.78
CA PRO A 126 -2.65 -3.95 2.68
C PRO A 126 -2.45 -2.79 1.70
N LEU A 127 -1.22 -2.64 1.21
CA LEU A 127 -0.84 -1.65 0.19
C LEU A 127 -0.91 -2.26 -1.20
N ALA A 128 -1.02 -1.39 -2.21
CA ALA A 128 -0.79 -1.80 -3.59
C ALA A 128 0.59 -2.46 -3.75
N PRO A 129 0.75 -3.43 -4.67
CA PRO A 129 2.03 -4.05 -4.97
C PRO A 129 3.09 -3.00 -5.31
N PHE A 130 4.35 -3.29 -5.01
CA PHE A 130 5.44 -2.40 -5.36
C PHE A 130 5.61 -2.30 -6.89
N ASP A 131 5.58 -1.08 -7.42
CA ASP A 131 5.91 -0.75 -8.81
C ASP A 131 7.08 0.24 -8.84
N ILE A 132 8.01 0.00 -9.76
CA ILE A 132 9.21 0.81 -9.99
C ILE A 132 8.83 2.21 -10.52
N ALA A 133 7.70 2.35 -11.22
CA ALA A 133 7.21 3.65 -11.69
C ALA A 133 6.75 4.55 -10.53
N HIS A 134 6.29 3.96 -9.42
CA HIS A 134 5.79 4.67 -8.23
C HIS A 134 6.25 3.98 -6.93
N PRO A 135 7.57 4.03 -6.61
CA PRO A 135 8.18 3.22 -5.55
C PRO A 135 7.78 3.62 -4.13
N PHE A 136 7.27 4.83 -3.97
CA PHE A 136 6.77 5.38 -2.70
C PHE A 136 5.25 5.44 -2.65
N ASP A 137 4.57 4.80 -3.59
CA ASP A 137 3.12 4.76 -3.52
C ASP A 137 2.68 3.95 -2.30
N VAL A 138 1.85 4.60 -1.52
CA VAL A 138 1.28 4.11 -0.27
C VAL A 138 -0.23 3.96 -0.39
N THR A 139 -0.73 3.88 -1.63
CA THR A 139 -2.14 3.62 -1.90
C THR A 139 -2.56 2.26 -1.33
N PRO A 140 -3.73 2.18 -0.68
CA PRO A 140 -4.28 0.91 -0.24
C PRO A 140 -4.53 -0.04 -1.41
N ALA A 141 -4.39 -1.35 -1.17
CA ALA A 141 -4.56 -2.41 -2.16
C ALA A 141 -5.97 -2.49 -2.78
N GLY A 142 -6.96 -1.73 -2.32
CA GLY A 142 -8.26 -1.61 -2.98
C GLY A 142 -8.27 -0.62 -4.16
N TYR A 143 -7.28 0.28 -4.24
CA TYR A 143 -7.21 1.41 -5.18
C TYR A 143 -6.22 1.20 -6.34
N TYR A 144 -5.46 0.09 -6.34
CA TYR A 144 -4.45 -0.22 -7.36
C TYR A 144 -4.99 -0.34 -8.80
N ASN A 145 -6.26 -0.70 -8.95
CA ASN A 145 -6.91 -0.89 -10.26
C ASN A 145 -6.96 0.42 -11.07
N THR A 146 -6.84 1.57 -10.43
CA THR A 146 -6.89 2.88 -11.09
C THR A 146 -5.51 3.35 -11.58
N TYR A 147 -4.41 2.99 -10.91
CA TYR A 147 -3.06 3.41 -11.35
C TYR A 147 -2.50 2.51 -12.45
N ALA A 148 -2.77 1.19 -12.39
CA ALA A 148 -2.34 0.23 -13.41
C ALA A 148 -3.10 0.39 -14.74
N ASN A 149 -4.40 0.72 -14.70
CA ASN A 149 -5.21 0.87 -15.92
C ASN A 149 -5.15 2.26 -16.56
N ASN A 150 -4.61 3.28 -15.90
CA ASN A 150 -4.52 4.63 -16.48
C ASN A 150 -3.16 4.94 -17.12
N GLY A 151 -2.12 4.15 -16.86
CA GLY A 151 -0.76 4.38 -17.40
C GLY A 151 -0.53 3.89 -18.84
N PHE A 152 -1.30 2.90 -19.32
CA PHE A 152 -1.14 2.35 -20.68
C PHE A 152 -2.39 2.52 -21.56
N ASN A 153 -3.59 2.37 -20.99
CA ASN A 153 -4.83 2.43 -21.77
C ASN A 153 -5.18 3.82 -22.30
N ASN A 154 -4.56 4.90 -21.78
CA ASN A 154 -4.80 6.26 -22.27
C ASN A 154 -3.96 6.62 -23.51
N TYR A 155 -2.88 5.91 -23.80
CA TYR A 155 -2.04 6.16 -24.98
C TYR A 155 -2.40 5.23 -26.14
N THR A 156 -2.83 4.00 -25.86
CA THR A 156 -3.25 3.05 -26.91
C THR A 156 -4.72 3.20 -27.30
N ASN A 157 -5.60 3.65 -26.40
CA ASN A 157 -6.97 3.98 -26.81
C ASN A 157 -7.09 5.37 -27.42
N SER A 158 -6.19 6.33 -27.23
CA SER A 158 -6.36 7.63 -27.88
C SER A 158 -6.18 7.53 -29.40
N GLU A 159 -5.34 6.63 -29.92
CA GLU A 159 -5.20 6.43 -31.37
C GLU A 159 -6.16 5.36 -31.92
N PHE A 160 -6.46 4.30 -31.15
CA PHE A 160 -7.38 3.24 -31.58
C PHE A 160 -8.86 3.62 -31.42
N ASN A 161 -9.25 4.35 -30.37
CA ASN A 161 -10.63 4.79 -30.14
C ASN A 161 -11.02 5.96 -31.06
N ASN A 162 -10.06 6.79 -31.48
CA ASN A 162 -10.32 7.83 -32.49
C ASN A 162 -10.58 7.26 -33.90
N ASN A 163 -10.27 5.97 -34.13
CA ASN A 163 -10.67 5.25 -35.35
C ASN A 163 -11.95 4.42 -35.15
N MET A 164 -12.27 3.99 -33.93
CA MET A 164 -13.56 3.30 -33.65
C MET A 164 -14.74 4.25 -33.37
N ASN A 165 -14.52 5.51 -33.01
CA ASN A 165 -15.59 6.47 -32.71
C ASN A 165 -16.23 7.14 -33.96
N ASN A 166 -16.19 6.50 -35.13
CA ASN A 166 -17.03 6.92 -36.28
C ASN A 166 -18.11 5.90 -36.65
N ASN A 167 -18.29 4.85 -35.84
CA ASN A 167 -19.47 4.01 -35.94
C ASN A 167 -19.71 3.35 -34.58
N TYR A 168 -20.84 3.71 -33.93
CA TYR A 168 -21.34 3.20 -32.64
C TYR A 168 -20.77 3.84 -31.35
N GLY A 169 -21.45 4.91 -30.89
CA GLY A 169 -21.97 5.03 -29.52
C GLY A 169 -21.02 5.19 -28.31
N ALA A 170 -21.00 6.43 -27.78
CA ALA A 170 -20.95 6.82 -26.36
C ALA A 170 -19.62 6.78 -25.58
N SER A 171 -19.12 7.98 -25.20
CA SER A 171 -19.05 8.43 -23.80
C SER A 171 -18.56 9.89 -23.71
N GLU A 172 -19.47 10.83 -23.45
CA GLU A 172 -19.11 12.22 -23.14
C GLU A 172 -19.06 12.45 -21.62
N ASN A 173 -18.09 13.29 -21.26
CA ASN A 173 -17.52 13.53 -19.95
C ASN A 173 -18.45 14.28 -18.99
N PHE A 174 -18.37 13.93 -17.70
CA PHE A 174 -18.72 14.84 -16.62
C PHE A 174 -17.58 15.85 -16.42
N ASN A 175 -17.78 17.10 -16.81
CA ASN A 175 -18.04 18.19 -15.84
C ASN A 175 -18.10 19.57 -16.49
N ASN A 176 -19.27 20.17 -16.29
CA ASN A 176 -19.51 21.59 -16.05
C ASN A 176 -19.08 22.59 -17.13
N GLY A 177 -19.99 22.73 -18.11
CA GLY A 177 -20.20 23.94 -18.88
C GLY A 177 -21.58 23.84 -19.52
N ASN A 178 -22.59 24.37 -18.84
CA ASN A 178 -23.95 24.68 -19.34
C ASN A 178 -24.32 24.12 -20.75
N ALA A 179 -24.82 22.89 -20.83
CA ALA A 179 -25.43 22.32 -22.02
C ALA A 179 -26.87 21.93 -21.70
N THR A 180 -27.82 22.76 -22.13
CA THR A 180 -29.25 22.49 -22.04
C THR A 180 -29.59 21.21 -22.81
N ALA A 181 -30.15 20.22 -22.12
CA ALA A 181 -30.71 19.01 -22.73
C ALA A 181 -31.61 19.38 -23.93
N PRO A 182 -31.62 18.58 -25.01
CA PRO A 182 -32.45 18.88 -26.18
C PRO A 182 -33.92 18.97 -25.73
N LYS A 183 -34.54 20.13 -25.95
CA LYS A 183 -35.94 20.38 -25.61
C LYS A 183 -36.81 19.46 -26.46
N VAL A 184 -37.48 18.51 -25.82
CA VAL A 184 -38.39 17.58 -26.50
C VAL A 184 -39.81 18.08 -26.31
N PHE A 185 -40.53 18.23 -27.41
CA PHE A 185 -41.92 18.69 -27.40
C PHE A 185 -42.88 17.51 -27.52
N CYS A 186 -44.04 17.62 -26.86
CA CYS A 186 -45.09 16.61 -26.96
C CYS A 186 -45.66 16.57 -28.39
N THR A 187 -45.73 15.39 -28.99
CA THR A 187 -46.27 15.18 -30.34
C THR A 187 -47.77 15.40 -30.46
N ASN A 188 -48.50 15.44 -29.32
CA ASN A 188 -49.95 15.64 -29.30
C ASN A 188 -50.33 17.11 -29.04
N CYS A 189 -49.79 17.75 -28.00
CA CYS A 189 -50.17 19.12 -27.60
C CYS A 189 -49.09 20.20 -27.83
N GLY A 190 -47.89 19.81 -28.26
CA GLY A 190 -46.79 20.75 -28.51
C GLY A 190 -46.10 21.34 -27.27
N ALA A 191 -46.52 20.98 -26.05
CA ALA A 191 -45.89 21.48 -24.82
C ALA A 191 -44.45 20.94 -24.62
N GLU A 192 -43.57 21.76 -24.05
CA GLU A 192 -42.18 21.38 -23.72
C GLU A 192 -42.17 20.37 -22.56
N LEU A 193 -41.52 19.21 -22.78
CA LEU A 193 -41.40 18.16 -21.77
C LEU A 193 -40.11 18.35 -20.95
N GLN A 194 -40.23 18.25 -19.63
CA GLN A 194 -39.07 18.27 -18.75
C GLN A 194 -38.20 17.01 -18.93
N PRO A 195 -36.87 17.11 -18.76
CA PRO A 195 -35.97 15.97 -18.90
C PRO A 195 -36.38 14.82 -17.97
N GLY A 196 -36.58 13.62 -18.52
CA GLY A 196 -36.87 12.40 -17.75
C GLY A 196 -38.34 12.09 -17.47
N GLN A 197 -39.31 12.89 -17.95
CA GLN A 197 -40.74 12.58 -17.74
C GLN A 197 -41.29 11.67 -18.85
N ASN A 198 -41.97 10.59 -18.44
CA ASN A 198 -42.53 9.56 -19.32
C ASN A 198 -43.90 9.96 -19.92
N PHE A 199 -44.56 10.97 -19.34
CA PHE A 199 -45.88 11.45 -19.74
C PHE A 199 -45.90 12.97 -19.79
N CYS A 200 -46.68 13.54 -20.71
CA CYS A 200 -46.89 14.99 -20.77
C CYS A 200 -47.78 15.46 -19.62
N THR A 201 -47.33 16.45 -18.85
CA THR A 201 -48.09 17.02 -17.72
C THR A 201 -49.28 17.88 -18.16
N ASN A 202 -49.36 18.27 -19.44
CA ASN A 202 -50.43 19.12 -19.96
C ASN A 202 -51.58 18.32 -20.60
N CYS A 203 -51.27 17.28 -21.39
CA CYS A 203 -52.29 16.47 -22.09
C CYS A 203 -52.31 14.97 -21.70
N GLY A 204 -51.42 14.51 -20.80
CA GLY A 204 -51.38 13.12 -20.34
C GLY A 204 -50.87 12.08 -21.35
N THR A 205 -50.49 12.49 -22.56
CA THR A 205 -50.02 11.54 -23.60
C THR A 205 -48.63 11.00 -23.26
N LYS A 206 -48.42 9.69 -23.43
CA LYS A 206 -47.12 9.02 -23.24
C LYS A 206 -46.13 9.53 -24.28
N ARG A 207 -44.89 9.73 -23.87
CA ARG A 207 -43.78 10.06 -24.78
C ARG A 207 -43.54 8.89 -25.74
N ALA A 208 -43.58 9.16 -27.04
CA ALA A 208 -43.28 8.20 -28.11
C ALA A 208 -41.79 7.85 -28.15
#